data_AF-A0AAW1UB59-F1
#
_entry.id   AF-A0AAW1UB59-F1
#
_cell.length_a   1.000
_cell.length_b   1.000
_cell.length_c   1.000
_cell.angle_alpha   90.00
_cell.angle_beta   90.00
_cell.angle_gamma   90.00
#
_symmetry.space_group_name_H-M   'P 1'
#
loop_
_entity.id
_entity.type
_entity.pdbx_description
1 polymer ?
#
loop_
_entity_poly.entity_id
_entity_poly.type
_entity_poly.pdbx_seq_one_letter_code
_entity_poly.pdbx_strand_id
1 'polypeptide(L)'
;MISDIVPVPYLQKVDSSDTESVASISASVSVLKQQALTSCLTNIKSFRDDGVKGGQITNAIIFMIAKDGLPLNTVEKTGFQYLMKVVTLL
;
A
#
# COMPACT_ATOMS: atom_id res chain seq x y z
N MET A 1 16.08 -15.25 -57.46
CA MET A 1 16.96 -14.45 -56.59
C MET A 1 16.18 -13.24 -56.13
N ILE A 2 15.69 -13.27 -54.89
CA ILE A 2 15.29 -12.06 -54.16
C ILE A 2 15.91 -12.23 -52.78
N SER A 3 17.17 -11.82 -52.71
CA SER A 3 17.78 -11.39 -51.46
C SER A 3 17.64 -9.88 -51.51
N ASP A 4 17.12 -9.24 -50.48
CA ASP A 4 17.94 -8.28 -49.72
C ASP A 4 17.17 -7.69 -48.54
N ILE A 5 17.95 -7.56 -47.48
CA ILE A 5 17.63 -7.22 -46.12
C ILE A 5 17.55 -5.70 -45.98
N VAL A 6 16.65 -5.26 -45.10
CA VAL A 6 16.30 -3.87 -44.75
C VAL A 6 17.48 -3.09 -44.12
N PRO A 7 17.57 -1.77 -44.33
CA PRO A 7 18.18 -0.87 -43.35
C PRO A 7 17.11 0.02 -42.69
N VAL A 8 16.96 -0.13 -41.37
CA VAL A 8 16.17 0.76 -40.50
C VAL A 8 16.98 2.02 -40.22
N PRO A 9 16.48 3.24 -40.48
CA PRO A 9 17.17 4.46 -40.07
C PRO A 9 17.11 4.64 -38.55
N TYR A 10 18.30 4.85 -37.99
CA TYR A 10 18.67 4.97 -36.60
C TYR A 10 18.10 6.24 -35.93
N LEU A 11 17.99 6.20 -34.59
CA LEU A 11 17.41 7.26 -33.77
C LEU A 11 18.10 8.61 -33.97
N GLN A 12 17.30 9.66 -34.16
CA GLN A 12 17.77 11.04 -34.14
C GLN A 12 17.97 11.50 -32.69
N LYS A 13 19.24 11.69 -32.35
CA LYS A 13 19.74 12.29 -31.10
C LYS A 13 19.36 13.77 -31.10
N VAL A 14 18.45 14.20 -30.22
CA VAL A 14 18.18 15.62 -29.98
C VAL A 14 18.88 15.99 -28.67
N ASP A 15 20.03 16.64 -28.84
CA ASP A 15 20.69 17.41 -27.80
C ASP A 15 20.05 18.81 -27.79
N SER A 16 19.52 19.24 -26.66
CA SER A 16 19.08 20.62 -26.44
C SER A 16 19.32 20.94 -24.98
N SER A 17 20.44 21.62 -24.75
CA SER A 17 20.84 22.23 -23.50
C SER A 17 20.02 23.50 -23.29
N ASP A 18 18.95 23.42 -22.50
CA ASP A 18 18.33 24.58 -21.88
C ASP A 18 18.45 24.45 -20.37
N THR A 19 19.39 25.24 -19.83
CA THR A 19 19.62 25.40 -18.39
C THR A 19 18.48 26.21 -17.78
N GLU A 20 17.44 25.55 -17.30
CA GLU A 20 16.45 26.18 -16.43
C GLU A 20 16.83 25.96 -14.95
N SER A 21 17.05 27.08 -14.27
CA SER A 21 17.43 27.16 -12.87
C SER A 21 16.34 26.57 -11.97
N VAL A 22 16.56 25.37 -11.43
CA VAL A 22 15.73 24.83 -10.36
C VAL A 22 16.10 25.52 -9.05
N ALA A 23 15.24 26.44 -8.63
CA ALA A 23 15.31 27.04 -7.31
C ALA A 23 15.47 25.94 -6.25
N SER A 24 16.54 26.02 -5.46
CA SER A 24 16.78 25.12 -4.34
C SER A 24 15.71 25.33 -3.27
N ILE A 25 14.61 24.59 -3.38
CA ILE A 25 13.65 24.44 -2.28
C ILE A 25 14.31 23.46 -1.31
N SER A 26 14.89 23.98 -0.22
CA SER A 26 15.18 23.14 0.94
C SER A 26 13.85 22.79 1.63
N ALA A 27 13.08 21.90 1.01
CA ALA A 27 12.01 21.22 1.72
C ALA A 27 12.71 20.33 2.74
N SER A 28 12.62 20.69 4.02
CA SER A 28 12.99 19.78 5.10
C SER A 28 12.10 18.55 4.95
N VAL A 29 12.66 17.49 4.35
CA VAL A 29 12.01 16.20 4.24
C VAL A 29 11.83 15.72 5.67
N SER A 30 10.65 15.95 6.24
CA SER A 30 10.26 15.31 7.47
C SER A 30 10.23 13.82 7.17
N VAL A 31 11.26 13.11 7.61
CA VAL A 31 11.30 11.65 7.55
C VAL A 31 10.13 11.19 8.43
N LEU A 32 9.00 10.87 7.78
CA LEU A 32 7.87 10.25 8.45
C LEU A 32 8.36 8.88 8.92
N LYS A 33 8.72 8.81 10.20
CA LYS A 33 9.21 7.58 10.80
C LYS A 33 8.00 6.64 10.91
N GLN A 34 8.00 5.58 10.09
CA GLN A 34 6.97 4.55 10.14
C GLN A 34 6.79 4.10 11.58
N GLN A 35 5.59 4.28 12.13
CA GLN A 35 5.31 3.90 13.50
C GLN A 35 5.41 2.37 13.61
N ALA A 36 6.04 1.87 14.68
CA ALA A 36 6.15 0.44 14.92
C ALA A 36 4.75 -0.18 15.08
N LEU A 37 4.54 -1.38 14.52
CA LEU A 37 3.23 -2.05 14.58
C LEU A 37 2.76 -2.32 16.02
N THR A 38 3.69 -2.49 16.96
CA THR A 38 3.36 -2.59 18.39
C THR A 38 2.69 -1.32 18.94
N SER A 39 3.05 -0.16 18.39
CA SER A 39 2.55 1.15 18.82
C SER A 39 1.16 1.47 18.24
N CYS A 40 0.83 0.98 17.03
CA CYS A 40 -0.55 1.07 16.55
C CYS A 40 -1.48 0.14 17.35
N LEU A 41 -1.03 -1.06 17.73
CA LEU A 41 -1.82 -2.00 18.53
C LEU A 41 -2.11 -1.51 19.96
N THR A 42 -1.26 -0.67 20.55
CA THR A 42 -1.44 -0.18 21.93
C THR A 42 -2.61 0.80 22.05
N ASN A 43 -2.92 1.56 20.99
CA ASN A 43 -4.00 2.55 20.97
C ASN A 43 -5.40 1.91 20.99
N ILE A 44 -5.52 0.63 20.58
CA ILE A 44 -6.80 -0.10 20.56
C ILE A 44 -7.27 -0.55 21.95
N LYS A 45 -6.43 -0.43 23.00
CA LYS A 45 -6.76 -0.93 24.35
C LYS A 45 -7.80 -0.08 25.11
N SER A 46 -8.27 1.05 24.57
CA SER A 46 -9.11 2.03 25.29
C SER A 46 -10.64 1.78 25.25
N PHE A 47 -11.13 0.75 24.56
CA PHE A 47 -12.58 0.56 24.34
C PHE A 47 -13.25 -0.35 25.37
N ARG A 48 -13.34 0.05 26.63
CA ARG A 48 -13.88 -0.78 27.73
C ARG A 48 -15.32 -1.26 27.48
N ASP A 49 -15.49 -2.57 27.66
CA ASP A 49 -16.71 -3.39 27.83
C ASP A 49 -17.35 -4.04 26.57
N ASP A 50 -17.67 -3.33 25.48
CA ASP A 50 -18.14 -4.00 24.22
C ASP A 50 -17.29 -3.66 22.98
N GLY A 51 -16.65 -2.49 22.98
CA GLY A 51 -15.78 -2.06 21.89
C GLY A 51 -14.42 -2.77 21.86
N VAL A 52 -14.02 -3.44 22.94
CA VAL A 52 -12.73 -4.15 23.01
C VAL A 52 -12.68 -5.28 21.99
N LYS A 53 -13.72 -6.12 21.92
CA LYS A 53 -13.74 -7.30 21.02
C LYS A 53 -13.78 -6.83 19.56
N GLY A 54 -14.63 -5.85 19.26
CA GLY A 54 -14.70 -5.24 17.93
C GLY A 54 -13.36 -4.64 17.49
N GLY A 55 -12.72 -3.84 18.35
CA GLY A 55 -11.40 -3.25 18.07
C GLY A 55 -10.30 -4.30 17.89
N GLN A 56 -10.28 -5.36 18.72
CA GLN A 56 -9.34 -6.47 18.57
C GLN A 56 -9.52 -7.21 17.23
N ILE A 57 -10.78 -7.50 16.86
CA ILE A 57 -11.13 -8.14 15.59
C ILE A 57 -10.70 -7.25 14.42
N THR A 58 -11.05 -5.96 14.44
CA THR A 58 -10.65 -5.01 13.40
C THR A 58 -9.13 -4.94 13.26
N ASN A 59 -8.39 -4.92 14.37
CA ASN A 59 -6.93 -4.96 14.32
C ASN A 59 -6.38 -6.24 13.72
N ALA A 60 -6.92 -7.40 14.10
CA ALA A 60 -6.48 -8.68 13.54
C ALA A 60 -6.74 -8.73 12.03
N ILE A 61 -7.87 -8.20 11.56
CA ILE A 61 -8.21 -8.11 10.14
C ILE A 61 -7.25 -7.16 9.41
N ILE A 62 -7.01 -5.96 9.94
CA ILE A 62 -6.07 -5.00 9.35
C ILE A 62 -4.65 -5.59 9.32
N PHE A 63 -4.24 -6.27 10.39
CA PHE A 63 -2.96 -6.96 10.44
C PHE A 63 -2.87 -8.03 9.35
N MET A 64 -3.87 -8.91 9.21
CA MET A 64 -3.93 -9.91 8.14
C MET A 64 -3.82 -9.27 6.76
N ILE A 65 -4.60 -8.22 6.48
CA ILE A 65 -4.58 -7.52 5.19
C ILE A 65 -3.19 -6.97 4.89
N ALA A 66 -2.59 -6.25 5.85
CA ALA A 66 -1.29 -5.61 5.65
C ALA A 66 -0.13 -6.61 5.64
N LYS A 67 -0.18 -7.65 6.49
CA LYS A 67 0.90 -8.61 6.68
C LYS A 67 0.98 -9.65 5.57
N ASP A 68 -0.18 -10.06 5.05
CA ASP A 68 -0.31 -11.10 4.02
C ASP A 68 -0.54 -10.50 2.63
N GLY A 69 -0.63 -9.16 2.52
CA GLY A 69 -0.75 -8.46 1.24
C GLY A 69 -2.10 -8.66 0.56
N LEU A 70 -3.18 -8.76 1.34
CA LEU A 70 -4.52 -8.98 0.79
C LEU A 70 -5.15 -7.67 0.31
N PRO A 71 -6.01 -7.69 -0.72
CA PRO A 71 -6.79 -6.51 -1.11
C PRO A 71 -7.74 -6.05 0.00
N LEU A 72 -8.01 -4.75 0.10
CA LEU A 72 -8.97 -4.21 1.08
C LEU A 72 -10.39 -4.77 0.90
N ASN A 73 -10.79 -5.09 -0.35
CA ASN A 73 -12.09 -5.70 -0.63
C ASN A 73 -12.24 -7.15 -0.15
N THR A 74 -11.21 -7.73 0.48
CA THR A 74 -11.26 -9.07 1.08
C THR A 74 -12.38 -9.18 2.11
N VAL A 75 -12.62 -8.12 2.89
CA VAL A 75 -13.66 -8.12 3.95
C VAL A 75 -15.09 -8.18 3.40
N GLU A 76 -15.28 -7.86 2.12
CA GLU A 76 -16.58 -7.86 1.44
C GLU A 76 -16.89 -9.22 0.81
N LYS A 77 -15.89 -10.10 0.67
CA LYS A 77 -16.06 -11.40 0.02
C LYS A 77 -16.97 -12.31 0.85
N THR A 78 -17.83 -13.05 0.17
CA THR A 78 -18.81 -13.96 0.79
C THR A 78 -18.18 -14.94 1.78
N GLY A 79 -17.01 -15.50 1.44
CA GLY A 79 -16.27 -16.41 2.33
C GLY A 79 -15.80 -15.73 3.62
N PHE A 80 -15.34 -14.49 3.54
CA PHE A 80 -14.94 -13.71 4.72
C PHE A 80 -16.14 -13.34 5.59
N GLN A 81 -17.27 -12.95 4.99
CA GLN A 81 -18.50 -12.69 5.73
C GLN A 81 -19.03 -13.94 6.44
N TYR A 82 -18.94 -15.11 5.79
CA TYR A 82 -19.29 -16.39 6.41
C TYR A 82 -18.38 -16.71 7.60
N LEU A 83 -17.06 -16.55 7.45
CA LEU A 83 -16.10 -16.68 8.55
C LEU A 83 -16.46 -15.77 9.73
N MET A 84 -16.74 -14.49 9.47
CA MET A 84 -17.12 -13.54 10.52
C MET A 84 -18.43 -13.91 11.22
N LYS A 85 -19.41 -14.47 10.52
CA LYS A 85 -20.64 -14.98 11.15
C LYS A 85 -20.34 -16.11 12.12
N VAL A 86 -19.48 -17.06 11.74
CA VAL A 86 -19.08 -18.17 12.63
C VAL A 86 -18.27 -17.66 13.83
N VAL A 87 -17.33 -16.75 13.61
CA VAL A 87 -16.44 -16.21 14.66
C VAL A 87 -17.16 -15.26 15.62
N THR A 88 -18.14 -14.48 15.16
CA THR A 88 -18.88 -13.54 16.02
C THR A 88 -19.92 -14.26 16.89
N LEU A 89 -20.39 -15.44 16.46
CA LEU A 89 -21.28 -16.32 17.23
C LEU A 89 -20.58 -17.08 18.36
N LEU A 90 -19.24 -17.13 18.33
CA LEU A 90 -18.36 -17.65 19.41
C LEU A 90 -17.95 -16.52 20.36
#